data_AF-A0A6B0ZJ26-F1
#
_entry.id   AF-A0A6B0ZJ26-F1
#
_cell.length_a   1.000
_cell.length_b   1.000
_cell.length_c   1.000
_cell.angle_alpha   90.00
_cell.angle_beta   90.00
_cell.angle_gamma   90.00
#
_symmetry.space_group_name_H-M   'P 1'
#
loop_
_entity.id
_entity.type
_entity.pdbx_description
1 polymer ?
#
loop_
_entity_poly.entity_id
_entity_poly.type
_entity_poly.pdbx_seq_one_letter_code
_entity_poly.pdbx_strand_id
1 'polypeptide(L)'
;MGGELGEGLVVARVCLGCGRMVGGADAMLEAYRFGVSEGPHRWPWMPAYHREAVHVYGGSLPWTYQRDIAKLFGDCLSAMAQWLIPSELAEDWAIVTAYMREAAGSIEDWLASVGPRLDRSEVAGSAEPATDTPSPFDDIAPTASSGTRGASGEPAANAPRVVHWDALAGLTTQDGTRRLKNACVAVIGHLDVETPRSLETSERLVLQRLVSGAAIATVASEMGYSERQMYRELSRLWDKLGVSGRAAGVHKATVEGLID
;
A
#
# COMPACT_ATOMS: atom_id res chain seq x y z
N MET A 1 8.57 18.67 -23.74
CA MET A 1 7.98 18.87 -22.39
C MET A 1 7.09 17.70 -21.93
N GLY A 2 7.27 16.46 -22.42
CA GLY A 2 6.45 15.30 -21.99
C GLY A 2 7.11 14.35 -20.99
N GLY A 3 8.38 14.55 -20.65
CA GLY A 3 9.17 13.63 -19.81
C GLY A 3 8.89 13.77 -18.31
N GLU A 4 8.81 15.00 -17.81
CA GLU A 4 8.70 15.28 -16.37
C GLU A 4 7.39 14.77 -15.75
N LEU A 5 6.27 14.83 -16.48
CA LEU A 5 4.99 14.28 -16.03
C LEU A 5 5.02 12.74 -15.93
N GLY A 6 5.84 12.08 -16.75
CA GLY A 6 6.02 10.64 -16.71
C GLY A 6 6.82 10.22 -15.48
N GLU A 7 7.89 10.94 -15.17
CA GLU A 7 8.80 10.64 -14.06
C GLU A 7 8.11 10.74 -12.70
N GLY A 8 7.34 11.81 -12.45
CA GLY A 8 6.59 11.94 -11.19
C GLY A 8 5.56 10.82 -10.96
N LEU A 9 4.93 10.33 -12.02
CA LEU A 9 3.99 9.21 -11.93
C LEU A 9 4.69 7.87 -11.63
N VAL A 10 5.88 7.68 -12.18
CA VAL A 10 6.75 6.51 -11.91
C VAL A 10 7.15 6.50 -10.44
N VAL A 11 7.61 7.64 -9.90
CA VAL A 11 7.93 7.77 -8.46
C VAL A 11 6.73 7.48 -7.58
N ALA A 12 5.60 8.12 -7.86
CA ALA A 12 4.38 7.95 -7.07
C ALA A 12 3.92 6.48 -6.99
N ARG A 13 4.09 5.71 -8.06
CA ARG A 13 3.77 4.27 -8.07
C ARG A 13 4.67 3.47 -7.15
N VAL A 14 6.00 3.67 -7.23
CA VAL A 14 6.95 2.96 -6.36
C VAL A 14 6.68 3.30 -4.90
N CYS A 15 6.46 4.58 -4.57
CA CYS A 15 6.09 5.00 -3.22
C CYS A 15 4.77 4.38 -2.75
N LEU A 16 3.76 4.29 -3.62
CA LEU A 16 2.49 3.61 -3.30
C LEU A 16 2.69 2.11 -3.03
N GLY A 17 3.50 1.42 -3.83
CA GLY A 17 3.83 0.01 -3.65
C GLY A 17 4.55 -0.23 -2.31
N CYS A 18 5.61 0.52 -2.04
CA CYS A 18 6.34 0.48 -0.78
C CYS A 18 5.45 0.84 0.42
N GLY A 19 4.59 1.87 0.30
CA GLY A 19 3.67 2.28 1.36
C GLY A 19 2.68 1.18 1.75
N ARG A 20 2.17 0.41 0.79
CA ARG A 20 1.33 -0.77 1.06
C ARG A 20 2.10 -1.86 1.80
N MET A 21 3.36 -2.12 1.42
CA MET A 21 4.22 -3.08 2.10
C MET A 21 4.52 -2.66 3.55
N VAL A 22 4.78 -1.36 3.78
CA VAL A 22 4.96 -0.80 5.13
C VAL A 22 3.70 -1.02 5.97
N GLY A 23 2.52 -0.71 5.45
CA GLY A 23 1.25 -0.91 6.17
C GLY A 23 0.99 -2.38 6.51
N GLY A 24 1.27 -3.31 5.59
CA GLY A 24 1.17 -4.74 5.85
C GLY A 24 2.19 -5.22 6.90
N ALA A 25 3.43 -4.76 6.82
CA ALA A 25 4.46 -5.07 7.80
C ALA A 25 4.10 -4.52 9.20
N ASP A 26 3.52 -3.33 9.30
CA ASP A 26 3.02 -2.79 10.57
C ASP A 26 1.91 -3.63 11.17
N ALA A 27 0.95 -4.09 10.36
CA ALA A 27 -0.11 -4.98 10.82
C ALA A 27 0.44 -6.33 11.31
N MET A 28 1.43 -6.90 10.62
CA MET A 28 2.11 -8.13 11.06
C MET A 28 2.93 -7.92 12.33
N LEU A 29 3.62 -6.78 12.46
CA LEU A 29 4.35 -6.43 13.69
C LEU A 29 3.41 -6.27 14.89
N GLU A 30 2.22 -5.72 14.68
CA GLU A 30 1.19 -5.64 15.72
C GLU A 30 0.64 -7.03 16.08
N ALA A 31 0.50 -7.95 15.12
CA ALA A 31 0.09 -9.32 15.40
C ALA A 31 1.05 -10.06 16.34
N TYR A 32 2.38 -9.87 16.19
CA TYR A 32 3.35 -10.41 17.15
C TYR A 32 3.18 -9.81 18.55
N ARG A 33 2.80 -8.53 18.66
CA ARG A 33 2.51 -7.91 19.97
C ARG A 33 1.27 -8.53 20.64
N PHE A 34 0.35 -9.09 19.86
CA PHE A 34 -0.79 -9.87 20.35
C PHE A 34 -0.49 -11.36 20.56
N GLY A 35 0.77 -11.79 20.43
CA GLY A 35 1.20 -13.14 20.78
C GLY A 35 1.13 -14.15 19.65
N VAL A 36 0.97 -13.72 18.39
CA VAL A 36 1.18 -14.61 17.23
C VAL A 36 2.62 -15.13 17.26
N SER A 37 2.78 -16.45 17.09
CA SER A 37 4.10 -17.09 17.07
C SER A 37 4.81 -16.84 15.74
N GLU A 38 6.14 -16.74 15.76
CA GLU A 38 6.93 -16.61 14.54
C GLU A 38 6.90 -17.88 13.70
N GLY A 39 6.87 -17.69 12.38
CA GLY A 39 6.94 -18.74 11.38
C GLY A 39 8.38 -19.09 10.95
N PRO A 40 8.52 -20.06 10.03
CA PRO A 40 9.82 -20.56 9.60
C PRO A 40 10.56 -19.62 8.64
N HIS A 41 9.86 -18.70 7.95
CA HIS A 41 10.46 -17.89 6.88
C HIS A 41 11.16 -16.64 7.46
N ARG A 42 12.50 -16.64 7.49
CA ARG A 42 13.27 -15.47 7.98
C ARG A 42 13.27 -14.28 7.01
N TRP A 43 12.97 -14.54 5.74
CA TRP A 43 13.09 -13.55 4.66
C TRP A 43 11.76 -13.50 3.89
N PRO A 44 10.83 -12.60 4.28
CA PRO A 44 9.49 -12.54 3.69
C PRO A 44 9.48 -12.04 2.23
N TRP A 45 10.64 -11.71 1.64
CA TRP A 45 10.81 -11.38 0.22
C TRP A 45 11.30 -12.56 -0.62
N MET A 46 11.39 -13.76 -0.05
CA MET A 46 11.84 -14.96 -0.76
C MET A 46 10.64 -15.78 -1.30
N PRO A 47 10.83 -16.54 -2.40
CA PRO A 47 9.75 -17.30 -3.03
C PRO A 47 9.00 -18.27 -2.08
N ALA A 48 9.72 -18.85 -1.11
CA ALA A 48 9.14 -19.80 -0.15
C ALA A 48 8.02 -19.18 0.69
N TYR A 49 8.20 -17.95 1.17
CA TYR A 49 7.17 -17.22 1.90
C TYR A 49 5.95 -16.94 1.01
N HIS A 50 6.16 -16.46 -0.22
CA HIS A 50 5.06 -16.04 -1.09
C HIS A 50 4.18 -17.20 -1.58
N ARG A 51 4.74 -18.40 -1.76
CA ARG A 51 3.96 -19.61 -2.06
C ARG A 51 2.95 -19.95 -0.97
N GLU A 52 3.28 -19.71 0.30
CA GLU A 52 2.36 -19.93 1.42
C GLU A 52 1.42 -18.73 1.62
N ALA A 53 1.95 -17.52 1.55
CA ALA A 53 1.20 -16.29 1.74
C ALA A 53 0.06 -16.12 0.73
N VAL A 54 0.23 -16.58 -0.52
CA VAL A 54 -0.81 -16.47 -1.55
C VAL A 54 -2.07 -17.27 -1.22
N HIS A 55 -1.96 -18.36 -0.46
CA HIS A 55 -3.14 -19.09 0.01
C HIS A 55 -3.93 -18.29 1.07
N VAL A 56 -3.23 -17.53 1.91
CA VAL A 56 -3.88 -16.60 2.87
C VAL A 56 -4.59 -15.47 2.13
N TYR A 57 -3.93 -14.87 1.12
CA TYR A 57 -4.57 -13.86 0.26
C TYR A 57 -5.77 -14.43 -0.48
N GLY A 58 -5.65 -15.63 -1.05
CA GLY A 58 -6.69 -16.33 -1.78
C GLY A 58 -7.96 -16.59 -0.96
N GLY A 59 -7.81 -16.92 0.33
CA GLY A 59 -8.94 -17.10 1.24
C GLY A 59 -9.57 -15.77 1.69
N SER A 60 -8.77 -14.70 1.74
CA SER A 60 -9.18 -13.44 2.39
C SER A 60 -9.67 -12.37 1.42
N LEU A 61 -9.07 -12.25 0.22
CA LEU A 61 -9.21 -11.09 -0.66
C LEU A 61 -9.95 -11.40 -1.97
N PRO A 62 -10.75 -10.46 -2.51
CA PRO A 62 -11.31 -10.60 -3.85
C PRO A 62 -10.22 -10.81 -4.90
N TRP A 63 -10.48 -11.69 -5.88
CA TRP A 63 -9.52 -12.00 -6.94
C TRP A 63 -9.14 -10.77 -7.78
N THR A 64 -10.09 -9.86 -8.01
CA THR A 64 -9.86 -8.59 -8.74
C THR A 64 -8.83 -7.73 -8.01
N TYR A 65 -8.96 -7.59 -6.69
CA TYR A 65 -8.00 -6.87 -5.87
C TYR A 65 -6.62 -7.50 -5.91
N GLN A 66 -6.52 -8.83 -5.83
CA GLN A 66 -5.24 -9.53 -5.92
C GLN A 66 -4.57 -9.29 -7.28
N ARG A 67 -5.33 -9.36 -8.38
CA ARG A 67 -4.83 -9.04 -9.72
C ARG A 67 -4.31 -7.59 -9.81
N ASP A 68 -5.04 -6.64 -9.22
CA ASP A 68 -4.64 -5.23 -9.23
C ASP A 68 -3.35 -5.01 -8.41
N ILE A 69 -3.16 -5.74 -7.31
CA ILE A 69 -1.90 -5.74 -6.54
C ILE A 69 -0.74 -6.30 -7.37
N ALA A 70 -0.91 -7.44 -8.02
CA ALA A 70 0.13 -8.04 -8.85
C ALA A 70 0.56 -7.09 -9.97
N LYS A 71 -0.43 -6.48 -10.64
CA LYS A 71 -0.18 -5.45 -11.66
C LYS A 71 0.56 -4.24 -11.09
N LEU A 72 0.13 -3.71 -9.94
CA LEU A 72 0.80 -2.58 -9.29
C LEU A 72 2.28 -2.92 -9.00
N PHE A 73 2.57 -4.10 -8.47
CA PHE A 73 3.94 -4.53 -8.20
C PHE A 73 4.75 -4.72 -9.48
N GLY A 74 4.17 -5.26 -10.55
CA GLY A 74 4.81 -5.34 -11.87
C GLY A 74 5.16 -3.96 -12.46
N ASP A 75 4.25 -3.00 -12.32
CA ASP A 75 4.48 -1.61 -12.73
C ASP A 75 5.59 -0.95 -11.89
N CYS A 76 5.63 -1.20 -10.58
CA CYS A 76 6.69 -0.71 -9.68
C CYS A 76 8.06 -1.31 -10.04
N LEU A 77 8.14 -2.60 -10.36
CA LEU A 77 9.39 -3.24 -10.78
C LEU A 77 9.93 -2.64 -12.08
N SER A 78 9.04 -2.40 -13.04
CA SER A 78 9.40 -1.77 -14.32
C SER A 78 9.92 -0.34 -14.12
N ALA A 79 9.32 0.40 -13.18
CA ALA A 79 9.77 1.71 -12.75
C ALA A 79 11.15 1.67 -12.08
N MET A 80 11.32 0.82 -11.06
CA MET A 80 12.56 0.69 -10.30
C MET A 80 13.75 0.23 -11.16
N ALA A 81 13.51 -0.55 -12.22
CA ALA A 81 14.55 -1.01 -13.14
C ALA A 81 15.16 0.11 -14.01
N GLN A 82 14.51 1.28 -14.10
CA GLN A 82 14.97 2.41 -14.91
C GLN A 82 15.89 3.37 -14.15
N TRP A 83 16.05 3.20 -12.84
CA TRP A 83 16.80 4.13 -12.01
C TRP A 83 18.18 3.64 -11.66
N LEU A 84 19.10 4.60 -11.50
CA LEU A 84 20.43 4.35 -10.98
C LEU A 84 20.32 4.17 -9.46
N ILE A 85 20.65 2.97 -8.97
CA ILE A 85 20.53 2.65 -7.55
C ILE A 85 21.75 3.21 -6.81
N PRO A 86 21.57 4.10 -5.81
CA PRO A 86 22.68 4.51 -4.95
C PRO A 86 23.27 3.32 -4.21
N SER A 87 24.58 3.29 -4.07
CA SER A 87 25.29 2.14 -3.49
C SER A 87 24.91 1.87 -2.03
N GLU A 88 24.58 2.92 -1.29
CA GLU A 88 24.08 2.89 0.08
C GLU A 88 22.68 2.27 0.20
N LEU A 89 21.89 2.23 -0.88
CA LEU A 89 20.56 1.65 -0.92
C LEU A 89 20.50 0.30 -1.63
N ALA A 90 21.63 -0.21 -2.13
CA ALA A 90 21.64 -1.40 -2.97
C ALA A 90 20.96 -2.61 -2.30
N GLU A 91 21.17 -2.81 -1.00
CA GLU A 91 20.54 -3.91 -0.26
C GLU A 91 19.03 -3.69 -0.07
N ASP A 92 18.62 -2.48 0.33
CA ASP A 92 17.21 -2.14 0.53
C ASP A 92 16.42 -2.23 -0.78
N TRP A 93 17.02 -1.73 -1.86
CA TRP A 93 16.49 -1.83 -3.22
C TRP A 93 16.28 -3.27 -3.65
N ALA A 94 17.26 -4.14 -3.38
CA ALA A 94 17.20 -5.56 -3.70
C ALA A 94 16.08 -6.27 -2.92
N ILE A 95 15.91 -5.94 -1.63
CA ILE A 95 14.83 -6.51 -0.78
C ILE A 95 13.45 -6.10 -1.32
N VAL A 96 13.23 -4.82 -1.59
CA VAL A 96 11.95 -4.32 -2.11
C VAL A 96 11.64 -4.93 -3.48
N THR A 97 12.62 -4.94 -4.38
CA THR A 97 12.50 -5.53 -5.72
C THR A 97 12.19 -7.03 -5.64
N ALA A 98 12.89 -7.77 -4.77
CA ALA A 98 12.64 -9.19 -4.56
C ALA A 98 11.21 -9.43 -4.06
N TYR A 99 10.76 -8.71 -3.03
CA TYR A 99 9.41 -8.86 -2.51
C TYR A 99 8.34 -8.61 -3.57
N MET A 100 8.43 -7.49 -4.29
CA MET A 100 7.45 -7.13 -5.33
C MET A 100 7.40 -8.20 -6.43
N ARG A 101 8.56 -8.72 -6.84
CA ARG A 101 8.66 -9.76 -7.88
C ARG A 101 8.03 -11.07 -7.41
N GLU A 102 8.42 -11.57 -6.26
CA GLU A 102 7.95 -12.85 -5.75
C GLU A 102 6.45 -12.80 -5.37
N ALA A 103 5.98 -11.66 -4.84
CA ALA A 103 4.57 -11.43 -4.59
C ALA A 103 3.73 -11.41 -5.87
N ALA A 104 4.14 -10.61 -6.87
CA ALA A 104 3.41 -10.51 -8.14
C ALA A 104 3.34 -11.87 -8.84
N GLY A 105 4.48 -12.56 -8.99
CA GLY A 105 4.53 -13.88 -9.63
C GLY A 105 3.68 -14.92 -8.89
N SER A 106 3.76 -14.98 -7.57
CA SER A 106 2.97 -15.96 -6.79
C SER A 106 1.46 -15.70 -6.89
N ILE A 107 1.03 -14.43 -6.91
CA ILE A 107 -0.38 -14.07 -7.10
C ILE A 107 -0.86 -14.44 -8.51
N GLU A 108 -0.06 -14.16 -9.55
CA GLU A 108 -0.39 -14.50 -10.93
C GLU A 108 -0.51 -16.02 -11.13
N ASP A 109 0.45 -16.79 -10.62
CA ASP A 109 0.44 -18.25 -10.65
C ASP A 109 -0.78 -18.82 -9.95
N TRP A 110 -1.12 -18.29 -8.77
CA TRP A 110 -2.29 -18.70 -8.02
C TRP A 110 -3.59 -18.40 -8.78
N LEU A 111 -3.74 -17.18 -9.31
CA LEU A 111 -4.91 -16.79 -10.11
C LEU A 111 -5.08 -17.68 -11.36
N ALA A 112 -3.97 -18.00 -12.04
CA ALA A 112 -3.96 -18.90 -13.18
C ALA A 112 -4.40 -20.33 -12.79
N SER A 113 -4.04 -20.79 -11.59
CA SER A 113 -4.43 -22.12 -11.07
C SER A 113 -5.90 -22.21 -10.64
N VAL A 114 -6.52 -21.08 -10.27
CA VAL A 114 -7.89 -21.02 -9.73
C VAL A 114 -8.95 -20.69 -10.81
N GLY A 115 -8.56 -20.07 -11.94
CA GLY A 115 -9.46 -19.89 -13.10
C GLY A 115 -9.78 -21.21 -13.82
N PRO A 116 -10.89 -21.37 -14.60
CA PRO A 116 -12.11 -20.56 -14.81
C PRO A 116 -13.32 -21.04 -13.97
N ARG A 117 -13.11 -21.47 -12.71
CA ARG A 117 -14.20 -22.05 -11.89
C ARG A 117 -15.25 -21.05 -11.39
N LEU A 118 -14.92 -19.76 -11.32
CA LEU A 118 -15.80 -18.74 -10.72
C LEU A 118 -16.86 -18.20 -11.69
N ASP A 119 -16.60 -18.14 -13.01
CA ASP A 119 -17.61 -17.69 -13.99
C ASP A 119 -18.78 -18.67 -14.17
N ARG A 120 -18.63 -19.93 -13.73
CA ARG A 120 -19.66 -20.96 -13.94
C ARG A 120 -20.74 -20.98 -12.85
N SER A 121 -20.50 -20.36 -11.70
CA SER A 121 -21.44 -20.40 -10.57
C SER A 121 -22.52 -19.32 -10.65
N GLU A 122 -22.28 -18.22 -11.36
CA GLU A 122 -23.25 -17.12 -11.50
C GLU A 122 -24.38 -17.42 -12.51
N VAL A 123 -24.19 -18.35 -13.46
CA VAL A 123 -25.17 -18.63 -14.52
C VAL A 123 -26.14 -19.79 -14.16
N ALA A 124 -25.85 -20.56 -13.12
CA ALA A 124 -26.67 -21.73 -12.76
C ALA A 124 -27.91 -21.41 -11.89
N GLY A 125 -28.16 -20.14 -11.54
CA GLY A 125 -29.24 -19.73 -10.62
C GLY A 125 -30.59 -19.34 -11.25
N SER A 126 -30.79 -19.44 -12.57
CA SER A 126 -32.06 -19.06 -13.23
C SER A 126 -32.86 -20.24 -13.80
N ALA A 127 -32.94 -21.34 -13.05
CA ALA A 127 -33.90 -22.41 -13.32
C ALA A 127 -34.70 -22.77 -12.05
N GLU A 128 -35.65 -21.90 -11.68
CA GLU A 128 -36.95 -22.39 -11.20
C GLU A 128 -37.83 -22.65 -12.44
N PRO A 129 -38.76 -23.64 -12.47
CA PRO A 129 -39.61 -24.00 -11.33
C PRO A 129 -39.97 -25.51 -11.20
N ALA A 130 -40.34 -25.94 -9.99
CA ALA A 130 -41.50 -26.82 -9.77
C ALA A 130 -41.80 -26.91 -8.27
N THR A 131 -42.84 -26.18 -7.88
CA THR A 131 -43.67 -26.43 -6.70
C THR A 131 -44.15 -27.87 -6.68
N ASP A 132 -43.88 -28.63 -5.62
CA ASP A 132 -44.73 -29.78 -5.30
C ASP A 132 -44.87 -30.02 -3.77
N THR A 133 -46.07 -29.67 -3.31
CA THR A 133 -46.90 -30.25 -2.25
C THR A 133 -46.39 -30.39 -0.79
N PRO A 134 -47.13 -29.83 0.20
CA PRO A 134 -46.94 -30.15 1.62
C PRO A 134 -47.67 -31.45 1.99
N SER A 135 -46.96 -32.40 2.60
CA SER A 135 -47.58 -33.53 3.31
C SER A 135 -47.52 -33.29 4.83
N PRO A 136 -48.64 -33.46 5.56
CA PRO A 136 -48.71 -33.29 6.99
C PRO A 136 -48.61 -34.65 7.73
N PHE A 137 -48.01 -34.62 8.92
CA PHE A 137 -47.92 -35.67 9.94
C PHE A 137 -46.98 -36.86 9.68
N ASP A 138 -45.95 -36.94 10.55
CA ASP A 138 -45.44 -38.11 11.29
C ASP A 138 -43.97 -37.78 11.70
N ASP A 139 -43.42 -38.13 12.85
CA ASP A 139 -43.89 -38.42 14.19
C ASP A 139 -42.61 -38.38 15.07
N ILE A 140 -42.75 -38.19 16.38
CA ILE A 140 -41.69 -37.83 17.32
C ILE A 140 -40.82 -39.05 17.73
N ALA A 141 -39.48 -38.99 17.61
CA ALA A 141 -38.53 -39.74 18.45
C ALA A 141 -37.09 -39.13 18.44
N PRO A 142 -36.35 -39.15 19.57
CA PRO A 142 -35.02 -38.56 19.65
C PRO A 142 -33.91 -39.62 19.51
N THR A 143 -33.06 -39.50 18.48
CA THR A 143 -31.77 -40.20 18.41
C THR A 143 -30.65 -39.19 18.29
N ALA A 144 -29.78 -39.19 19.31
CA ALA A 144 -28.54 -38.45 19.34
C ALA A 144 -27.63 -38.93 18.19
N SER A 145 -27.38 -38.06 17.21
CA SER A 145 -26.39 -38.26 16.17
C SER A 145 -25.50 -37.04 16.09
N SER A 146 -24.29 -37.17 16.63
CA SER A 146 -23.19 -36.23 16.48
C SER A 146 -22.72 -36.24 15.02
N GLY A 147 -23.40 -35.46 14.19
CA GLY A 147 -23.08 -35.25 12.78
C GLY A 147 -22.76 -33.79 12.51
N THR A 148 -21.58 -33.31 12.94
CA THR A 148 -21.07 -31.99 12.53
C THR A 148 -20.57 -32.08 11.09
N ARG A 149 -21.49 -32.15 10.12
CA ARG A 149 -21.20 -31.92 8.71
C ARG A 149 -21.03 -30.42 8.49
N GLY A 150 -19.84 -30.05 8.03
CA GLY A 150 -19.46 -28.69 7.70
C GLY A 150 -20.44 -28.07 6.72
N ALA A 151 -21.17 -27.08 7.21
CA ALA A 151 -21.87 -26.13 6.36
C ALA A 151 -20.80 -25.30 5.64
N SER A 152 -20.48 -25.68 4.40
CA SER A 152 -19.86 -24.80 3.42
C SER A 152 -20.90 -23.74 3.01
N GLY A 153 -21.26 -22.88 3.96
CA GLY A 153 -22.08 -21.71 3.69
C GLY A 153 -21.24 -20.76 2.83
N GLU A 154 -21.67 -20.57 1.59
CA GLU A 154 -21.11 -19.59 0.70
C GLU A 154 -21.16 -18.22 1.40
N PRO A 155 -20.01 -17.61 1.72
CA PRO A 155 -19.97 -16.38 2.48
C PRO A 155 -20.71 -15.29 1.69
N ALA A 156 -21.70 -14.66 2.33
CA ALA A 156 -22.50 -13.61 1.71
C ALA A 156 -21.61 -12.62 0.94
N ALA A 157 -21.92 -12.39 -0.33
CA ALA A 157 -21.10 -11.67 -1.30
C ALA A 157 -20.66 -10.25 -0.86
N ASN A 158 -21.23 -9.72 0.23
CA ASN A 158 -21.05 -8.35 0.71
C ASN A 158 -20.39 -8.22 2.09
N ALA A 159 -19.91 -9.30 2.71
CA ALA A 159 -19.17 -9.16 3.96
C ALA A 159 -17.82 -8.43 3.70
N PRO A 160 -17.46 -7.40 4.48
CA PRO A 160 -16.18 -6.73 4.34
C PRO A 160 -15.06 -7.75 4.59
N ARG A 161 -14.29 -8.01 3.55
CA ARG A 161 -13.17 -8.95 3.59
C ARG A 161 -11.98 -8.29 4.28
N VAL A 162 -11.55 -8.89 5.40
CA VAL A 162 -10.42 -8.44 6.19
C VAL A 162 -9.23 -9.37 5.91
N VAL A 163 -8.05 -8.80 5.70
CA VAL A 163 -6.82 -9.60 5.56
C VAL A 163 -6.43 -10.18 6.91
N HIS A 164 -6.20 -11.49 6.96
CA HIS A 164 -5.68 -12.19 8.14
C HIS A 164 -4.18 -11.93 8.32
N TRP A 165 -3.83 -10.76 8.85
CA TRP A 165 -2.44 -10.36 9.11
C TRP A 165 -1.75 -11.23 10.15
N ASP A 166 -2.52 -11.81 11.07
CA ASP A 166 -2.06 -12.82 12.03
C ASP A 166 -1.58 -14.09 11.33
N ALA A 167 -2.33 -14.57 10.33
CA ALA A 167 -1.93 -15.73 9.54
C ALA A 167 -0.64 -15.45 8.75
N LEU A 168 -0.51 -14.25 8.15
CA LEU A 168 0.72 -13.84 7.45
C LEU A 168 1.92 -13.67 8.39
N ALA A 169 1.70 -13.09 9.58
CA ALA A 169 2.72 -12.97 10.61
C ALA A 169 3.22 -14.36 11.03
N GLY A 170 2.30 -15.33 11.21
CA GLY A 170 2.66 -16.72 11.52
C GLY A 170 3.49 -17.45 10.46
N LEU A 171 3.70 -16.87 9.26
CA LEU A 171 4.57 -17.44 8.23
C LEU A 171 6.02 -16.95 8.33
N THR A 172 6.27 -15.78 8.92
CA THR A 172 7.60 -15.15 8.92
C THR A 172 8.09 -14.87 10.34
N THR A 173 9.30 -14.32 10.48
CA THR A 173 9.80 -13.81 11.75
C THR A 173 9.53 -12.31 11.92
N GLN A 174 9.57 -11.82 13.15
CA GLN A 174 9.45 -10.41 13.47
C GLN A 174 10.62 -9.60 12.87
N ASP A 175 11.83 -10.16 12.92
CA ASP A 175 13.02 -9.53 12.36
C ASP A 175 12.96 -9.42 10.83
N GLY A 176 12.49 -10.47 10.14
CA GLY A 176 12.29 -10.44 8.69
C GLY A 176 11.28 -9.36 8.28
N THR A 177 10.18 -9.25 9.04
CA THR A 177 9.13 -8.23 8.83
C THR A 177 9.68 -6.81 9.04
N ARG A 178 10.45 -6.60 10.12
CA ARG A 178 11.07 -5.30 10.42
C ARG A 178 12.11 -4.92 9.35
N ARG A 179 12.92 -5.87 8.88
CA ARG A 179 13.91 -5.64 7.82
C ARG A 179 13.25 -5.20 6.52
N LEU A 180 12.15 -5.85 6.13
CA LEU A 180 11.36 -5.48 4.95
C LEU A 180 10.77 -4.07 5.08
N LYS A 181 10.16 -3.76 6.23
CA LYS A 181 9.62 -2.42 6.51
C LYS A 181 10.70 -1.35 6.35
N ASN A 182 11.85 -1.55 6.99
CA ASN A 182 12.95 -0.59 6.95
C ASN A 182 13.48 -0.39 5.53
N ALA A 183 13.58 -1.45 4.73
CA ALA A 183 13.97 -1.34 3.32
C ALA A 183 12.98 -0.47 2.52
N CYS A 184 11.67 -0.66 2.73
CA CYS A 184 10.65 0.17 2.08
C CYS A 184 10.75 1.64 2.47
N VAL A 185 10.95 1.92 3.76
CA VAL A 185 11.10 3.30 4.26
C VAL A 185 12.35 3.97 3.70
N ALA A 186 13.46 3.23 3.61
CA ALA A 186 14.70 3.74 3.01
C ALA A 186 14.51 4.09 1.53
N VAL A 187 13.87 3.20 0.76
CA VAL A 187 13.55 3.46 -0.65
C VAL A 187 12.62 4.68 -0.78
N ILE A 188 11.51 4.75 -0.04
CA ILE A 188 10.61 5.91 -0.08
C ILE A 188 11.36 7.20 0.26
N GLY A 189 12.15 7.19 1.33
CA GLY A 189 12.91 8.36 1.78
C GLY A 189 13.86 8.89 0.72
N HIS A 190 14.49 8.01 -0.06
CA HIS A 190 15.34 8.41 -1.18
C HIS A 190 14.55 9.08 -2.30
N LEU A 191 13.42 8.48 -2.69
CA LEU A 191 12.59 9.01 -3.78
C LEU A 191 11.92 10.33 -3.40
N ASP A 192 11.55 10.50 -2.14
CA ASP A 192 11.01 11.76 -1.62
C ASP A 192 12.03 12.89 -1.58
N VAL A 193 13.34 12.57 -1.47
CA VAL A 193 14.42 13.58 -1.54
C VAL A 193 14.66 14.01 -2.98
N GLU A 194 14.56 13.08 -3.93
CA GLU A 194 14.80 13.37 -5.35
C GLU A 194 13.61 14.04 -6.04
N THR A 195 12.39 13.85 -5.53
CA THR A 195 11.23 14.58 -6.05
C THR A 195 11.18 15.94 -5.36
N PRO A 196 11.41 17.06 -6.07
CA PRO A 196 11.19 18.38 -5.47
C PRO A 196 9.73 18.42 -5.03
N ARG A 197 9.48 18.49 -3.72
CA ARG A 197 8.11 18.52 -3.20
C ARG A 197 7.40 19.69 -3.86
N SER A 198 6.49 19.37 -4.77
CA SER A 198 5.79 20.40 -5.53
C SER A 198 5.12 21.35 -4.55
N LEU A 199 5.46 22.62 -4.70
CA LEU A 199 4.90 23.67 -3.87
C LEU A 199 3.46 23.92 -4.31
N GLU A 200 2.56 23.97 -3.33
CA GLU A 200 1.19 24.39 -3.54
C GLU A 200 1.17 25.82 -4.12
N THR A 201 0.08 26.18 -4.79
CA THR A 201 -0.07 27.53 -5.36
C THR A 201 0.03 28.61 -4.29
N SER A 202 -0.52 28.34 -3.10
CA SER A 202 -0.41 29.18 -1.90
C SER A 202 1.03 29.37 -1.44
N GLU A 203 1.79 28.28 -1.33
CA GLU A 203 3.20 28.28 -0.91
C GLU A 203 4.09 29.02 -1.92
N ARG A 204 3.88 28.79 -3.23
CA ARG A 204 4.57 29.53 -4.29
C ARG A 204 4.31 31.02 -4.21
N LEU A 205 3.05 31.42 -4.01
CA LEU A 205 2.68 32.83 -3.87
C LEU A 205 3.38 33.45 -2.65
N VAL A 206 3.42 32.76 -1.52
CA VAL A 206 4.16 33.21 -0.32
C VAL A 206 5.65 33.43 -0.65
N LEU A 207 6.30 32.47 -1.30
CA LEU A 207 7.71 32.60 -1.67
C LEU A 207 7.95 33.76 -2.63
N GLN A 208 7.14 33.90 -3.69
CA GLN A 208 7.25 35.02 -4.63
C GLN A 208 7.14 36.37 -3.93
N ARG A 209 6.20 36.52 -2.98
CA ARG A 209 6.07 37.74 -2.18
C ARG A 209 7.28 37.97 -1.28
N LEU A 210 7.79 36.93 -0.62
CA LEU A 210 8.96 37.05 0.23
C LEU A 210 10.24 37.40 -0.55
N VAL A 211 10.39 36.90 -1.77
CA VAL A 211 11.49 37.20 -2.70
C VAL A 211 11.40 38.61 -3.24
N SER A 212 10.18 39.09 -3.47
CA SER A 212 9.91 40.50 -3.78
C SER A 212 10.17 41.46 -2.59
N GLY A 213 10.62 40.93 -1.44
CA GLY A 213 10.95 41.72 -0.25
C GLY A 213 9.74 42.08 0.62
N ALA A 214 8.56 41.50 0.38
CA ALA A 214 7.38 41.79 1.18
C ALA A 214 7.61 41.45 2.67
N ALA A 215 7.04 42.28 3.55
CA ALA A 215 7.01 41.99 4.98
C ALA A 215 6.03 40.84 5.27
N ILE A 216 6.37 39.97 6.23
CA ILE A 216 5.55 38.80 6.60
C ILE A 216 4.12 39.21 6.99
N ALA A 217 3.98 40.34 7.70
CA ALA A 217 2.67 40.89 8.07
C ALA A 217 1.80 41.25 6.85
N THR A 218 2.40 41.79 5.79
CA THR A 218 1.71 42.11 4.54
C THR A 218 1.25 40.82 3.86
N VAL A 219 2.13 39.83 3.72
CA VAL A 219 1.78 38.53 3.10
C VAL A 219 0.69 37.83 3.93
N ALA A 220 0.76 37.90 5.26
CA ALA A 220 -0.26 37.34 6.15
C ALA A 220 -1.63 37.97 5.89
N SER A 221 -1.69 39.31 5.86
CA SER A 221 -2.93 40.04 5.56
C SER A 221 -3.50 39.71 4.18
N GLU A 222 -2.65 39.67 3.15
CA GLU A 222 -3.06 39.33 1.77
C GLU A 222 -3.66 37.93 1.67
N MET A 223 -3.16 36.98 2.48
CA MET A 223 -3.65 35.60 2.51
C MET A 223 -4.78 35.35 3.51
N GLY A 224 -5.24 36.36 4.23
CA GLY A 224 -6.26 36.21 5.27
C GLY A 224 -5.78 35.44 6.51
N TYR A 225 -4.47 35.41 6.76
CA TYR A 225 -3.87 34.80 7.94
C TYR A 225 -3.50 35.83 9.00
N SER A 226 -3.53 35.41 10.27
CA SER A 226 -2.83 36.15 11.31
C SER A 226 -1.31 35.99 11.14
N GLU A 227 -0.51 36.96 11.61
CA GLU A 227 0.96 36.85 11.56
C GLU A 227 1.49 35.56 12.20
N ARG A 228 0.92 35.18 13.36
CA ARG A 228 1.30 33.94 14.06
C ARG A 228 1.02 32.70 13.21
N GLN A 229 -0.10 32.67 12.48
CA GLN A 229 -0.42 31.58 11.58
C GLN A 229 0.53 31.56 10.38
N MET A 230 0.84 32.73 9.81
CA MET A 230 1.82 32.83 8.72
C MET A 230 3.20 32.29 9.14
N TYR A 231 3.69 32.60 10.35
CA TYR A 231 4.95 32.02 10.84
C TYR A 231 4.90 30.49 10.95
N ARG A 232 3.76 29.89 11.29
CA ARG A 232 3.61 28.43 11.33
C ARG A 232 3.63 27.84 9.92
N GLU A 233 2.92 28.45 8.97
CA GLU A 233 2.95 28.01 7.57
C GLU A 233 4.35 28.15 6.97
N LEU A 234 5.05 29.24 7.27
CA LEU A 234 6.45 29.42 6.86
C LEU A 234 7.36 28.34 7.47
N SER A 235 7.19 28.00 8.76
CA SER A 235 7.96 26.91 9.38
C SER A 235 7.75 25.59 8.64
N ARG A 236 6.49 25.23 8.36
CA ARG A 236 6.17 24.02 7.58
C ARG A 236 6.76 24.07 6.18
N LEU A 237 6.72 25.23 5.53
CA LEU A 237 7.31 25.44 4.22
C LEU A 237 8.84 25.28 4.25
N TRP A 238 9.51 25.78 5.29
CA TRP A 238 10.95 25.59 5.48
C TRP A 238 11.31 24.12 5.73
N ASP A 239 10.53 23.43 6.56
CA ASP A 239 10.68 21.99 6.76
C ASP A 239 10.44 21.22 5.45
N LYS A 240 9.45 21.63 4.65
CA LYS A 240 9.14 21.04 3.34
C LYS A 240 10.27 21.24 2.34
N LEU A 241 10.91 22.40 2.36
CA LEU A 241 12.07 22.72 1.55
C LEU A 241 13.39 22.17 2.12
N GLY A 242 13.39 21.60 3.34
CA GLY A 242 14.60 21.09 3.99
C GLY A 242 15.62 22.19 4.32
N VAL A 243 15.16 23.37 4.75
CA VAL A 243 16.00 24.54 5.06
C VAL A 243 15.70 25.08 6.45
N SER A 244 16.68 25.74 7.08
CA SER A 244 16.56 26.18 8.47
C SER A 244 15.87 27.55 8.68
N GLY A 245 15.45 28.24 7.61
CA GLY A 245 14.75 29.50 7.74
C GLY A 245 14.61 30.31 6.45
N ARG A 246 14.09 31.54 6.58
CA ARG A 246 13.68 32.41 5.46
C ARG A 246 14.77 32.63 4.41
N ALA A 247 15.97 33.06 4.82
CA ALA A 247 17.02 33.41 3.86
C ALA A 247 17.46 32.19 3.05
N ALA A 248 17.64 31.04 3.70
CA ALA A 248 17.96 29.77 3.06
C ALA A 248 16.83 29.30 2.14
N GLY A 249 15.56 29.42 2.58
CA GLY A 249 14.40 29.02 1.78
C GLY A 249 14.16 29.88 0.55
N VAL A 250 14.32 31.20 0.67
CA VAL A 250 14.27 32.12 -0.47
C VAL A 250 15.40 31.81 -1.46
N HIS A 251 16.63 31.65 -0.97
CA HIS A 251 17.76 31.31 -1.83
C HIS A 251 17.55 29.97 -2.56
N LYS A 252 17.12 28.93 -1.84
CA LYS A 252 16.83 27.61 -2.42
C LYS A 252 15.75 27.71 -3.49
N ALA A 253 14.64 28.40 -3.20
CA ALA A 253 13.55 28.58 -4.15
C ALA A 253 13.98 29.28 -5.45
N THR A 254 14.85 30.28 -5.37
CA THR A 254 15.42 30.96 -6.54
C THR A 254 16.40 30.06 -7.32
N VAL A 255 17.29 29.35 -6.63
CA VAL A 255 18.28 28.47 -7.27
C VAL A 255 17.61 27.28 -7.97
N GLU A 256 16.57 26.71 -7.38
CA GLU A 256 15.82 25.58 -7.92
C GLU A 256 14.74 25.97 -8.93
N GLY A 257 14.59 27.27 -9.25
CA GLY A 257 13.58 27.74 -10.20
C GLY A 257 12.13 27.48 -9.75
N LEU A 258 11.90 27.38 -8.44
CA LEU A 258 10.55 27.19 -7.87
C LEU A 258 9.69 28.45 -7.99
N ILE A 259 10.35 29.58 -8.25
CA ILE A 259 9.80 30.92 -8.43
C ILE A 259 10.62 31.61 -9.53
N ASP A 260 9.92 32.28 -10.44
CA ASP A 260 10.51 33.09 -11.52
C ASP A 260 10.87 34.50 -11.05
#